data_AF-A0A0D0P673-F1
#
_entry.id   AF-A0A0D0P673-F1
#
_cell.length_a   1.000
_cell.length_b   1.000
_cell.length_c   1.000
_cell.angle_alpha   90.00
_cell.angle_beta   90.00
_cell.angle_gamma   90.00
#
_symmetry.space_group_name_H-M   'P 1'
#
loop_
_entity.id
_entity.type
_entity.pdbx_description
1 polymer ?
#
loop_
_entity_poly.entity_id
_entity_poly.type
_entity_poly.pdbx_seq_one_letter_code
_entity_poly.pdbx_strand_id
1 'polypeptide(L)'
;MRVLVTNPQDDFRVKAYAGTNGVLLAMDLAESRRKGLLGFAIEKQQGDKPWLFLFNSLTFPGKAHTFPQFYATPSDQAPLQKFRWADYAVNPGVTMNYRVHLAYGSPDAPQLGESLDISVTSDNGQPVNQRVIFNRAVAASQAFQRKFPELDALISANRNLSIDDWPDAPRRWLENGLLGRLIGFIDRALDATWALDVAIYEYELPVIVDAVNAAFARGAQVRVLYHAEPGDDTTQRNEASLEKLPAANKRGRVTHNIFHDKFIVLSRVDGAGSRQPEAVLCGSTNFTANGVYRQANVVHVLDEPRVSDSYRQVFEQIWAAPQDVDAT
;
A
#
# COMPACT_ATOMS: atom_id res chain seq x y z
N MET A 1 -2.95 13.99 -8.49
CA MET A 1 -3.25 15.05 -9.50
C MET A 1 -4.24 14.53 -10.53
N ARG A 2 -5.08 15.37 -11.13
CA ARG A 2 -6.14 14.96 -12.08
C ARG A 2 -6.18 15.89 -13.29
N VAL A 3 -6.18 15.34 -14.50
CA VAL A 3 -6.22 16.11 -15.76
C VAL A 3 -7.28 15.48 -16.67
N LEU A 4 -8.06 16.31 -17.36
CA LEU A 4 -9.05 15.90 -18.34
C LEU A 4 -8.72 16.58 -19.66
N VAL A 5 -8.74 15.81 -20.75
CA VAL A 5 -8.68 16.32 -22.12
C VAL A 5 -9.88 15.79 -22.90
N THR A 6 -10.42 16.63 -23.77
CA THR A 6 -11.58 16.33 -24.60
C THR A 6 -11.31 16.82 -26.01
N ASN A 7 -11.92 16.18 -27.00
CA ASN A 7 -11.93 16.74 -28.35
C ASN A 7 -12.95 17.91 -28.44
N PRO A 8 -12.96 18.69 -29.53
CA PRO A 8 -13.86 19.86 -29.66
C PRO A 8 -15.36 19.54 -29.56
N GLN A 9 -15.76 18.36 -30.02
CA GLN A 9 -17.15 17.87 -29.98
C GLN A 9 -17.54 17.29 -28.62
N ASP A 10 -16.56 17.14 -27.72
CA ASP A 10 -16.72 16.57 -26.38
C ASP A 10 -17.35 15.16 -26.37
N ASP A 11 -17.07 14.40 -27.45
CA ASP A 11 -17.58 13.05 -27.71
C ASP A 11 -16.48 11.98 -27.59
N PHE A 12 -15.23 12.39 -27.36
CA PHE A 12 -14.11 11.57 -26.91
C PHE A 12 -13.35 12.30 -25.79
N ARG A 13 -13.17 11.64 -24.65
CA ARG A 13 -12.52 12.21 -23.46
C ARG A 13 -11.50 11.25 -22.87
N VAL A 14 -10.43 11.79 -22.32
CA VAL A 14 -9.44 11.05 -21.53
C VAL A 14 -9.16 11.79 -20.24
N LYS A 15 -9.31 11.10 -19.12
CA LYS A 15 -9.01 11.62 -17.78
C LYS A 15 -7.91 10.81 -17.12
N ALA A 16 -6.84 11.48 -16.73
CA ALA A 16 -5.75 10.88 -15.97
C ALA A 16 -5.88 11.19 -14.49
N TYR A 17 -5.67 10.18 -13.65
CA TYR A 17 -5.55 10.28 -12.20
C TYR A 17 -4.18 9.75 -11.79
N ALA A 18 -3.28 10.65 -11.42
CA ALA A 18 -1.94 10.26 -10.98
C ALA A 18 -1.88 10.14 -9.45
N GLY A 19 -1.43 8.96 -9.01
CA GLY A 19 -0.93 8.72 -7.66
C GLY A 19 0.60 8.84 -7.62
N THR A 20 1.23 8.18 -6.65
CA THR A 20 2.69 8.21 -6.46
C THR A 20 3.43 7.26 -7.41
N ASN A 21 2.93 6.03 -7.59
CA ASN A 21 3.57 5.00 -8.41
C ASN A 21 2.69 4.48 -9.56
N GLY A 22 1.65 5.23 -9.91
CA GLY A 22 0.81 4.86 -11.03
C GLY A 22 -0.12 5.96 -11.49
N VAL A 23 -0.59 5.80 -12.73
CA VAL A 23 -1.57 6.67 -13.37
C VAL A 23 -2.74 5.80 -13.84
N LEU A 24 -3.94 6.14 -13.39
CA LEU A 24 -5.18 5.60 -13.96
C LEU A 24 -5.65 6.53 -15.08
N LEU A 25 -5.72 6.01 -16.29
CA LEU A 25 -6.40 6.60 -17.42
C LEU A 25 -7.84 6.09 -17.46
N ALA A 26 -8.80 6.99 -17.60
CA ALA A 26 -10.19 6.70 -17.87
C ALA A 26 -10.56 7.34 -19.21
N MET A 27 -11.10 6.55 -20.12
CA MET A 27 -11.55 6.99 -21.43
C MET A 27 -13.07 7.03 -21.44
N ASP A 28 -13.65 7.99 -22.13
CA ASP A 28 -15.08 8.05 -22.44
C ASP A 28 -15.26 8.35 -23.93
N LEU A 29 -16.24 7.70 -24.54
CA LEU A 29 -16.54 7.83 -25.97
C LEU A 29 -18.06 7.79 -26.16
N ALA A 30 -18.60 8.77 -26.88
CA ALA A 30 -20.02 8.84 -27.17
C ALA A 30 -20.52 7.59 -27.89
N GLU A 31 -21.76 7.19 -27.61
CA GLU A 31 -22.35 5.95 -28.13
C GLU A 31 -22.33 5.89 -29.66
N SER A 32 -22.60 7.01 -30.33
CA SER A 32 -22.57 7.15 -31.79
C SER A 32 -21.23 6.76 -32.43
N ARG A 33 -20.12 6.83 -31.67
CA ARG A 33 -18.76 6.54 -32.14
C ARG A 33 -18.29 5.13 -31.80
N ARG A 34 -19.05 4.34 -31.03
CA ARG A 34 -18.62 3.01 -30.56
C ARG A 34 -18.78 1.92 -31.62
N LYS A 35 -19.58 2.16 -32.66
CA LYS A 35 -19.78 1.18 -33.74
C LYS A 35 -18.43 0.85 -34.41
N GLY A 36 -18.02 -0.41 -34.31
CA GLY A 36 -16.75 -0.89 -34.90
C GLY A 36 -15.50 -0.58 -34.07
N LEU A 37 -15.62 -0.01 -32.87
CA LEU A 37 -14.48 0.24 -31.99
C LEU A 37 -13.88 -1.09 -31.52
N LEU A 38 -12.60 -1.31 -31.80
CA LEU A 38 -11.83 -2.45 -31.30
C LEU A 38 -11.27 -2.22 -29.90
N GLY A 39 -11.11 -0.95 -29.50
CA GLY A 39 -10.59 -0.55 -28.19
C GLY A 39 -9.73 0.70 -28.28
N PHE A 40 -8.74 0.80 -27.39
CA PHE A 40 -7.83 1.94 -27.31
C PHE A 40 -6.38 1.49 -27.45
N ALA A 41 -5.61 2.16 -28.31
CA ALA A 41 -4.15 2.04 -28.29
C ALA A 41 -3.58 3.20 -27.47
N ILE A 42 -2.63 2.92 -26.58
CA ILE A 42 -2.08 3.92 -25.66
C ILE A 42 -0.57 3.92 -25.83
N GLU A 43 -0.01 5.08 -26.15
CA GLU A 43 1.43 5.33 -26.10
C GLU A 43 1.76 6.07 -24.81
N LYS A 44 2.95 5.81 -24.28
CA LYS A 44 3.52 6.59 -23.18
C LYS A 44 4.90 7.12 -23.51
N GLN A 45 5.22 8.26 -22.90
CA GLN A 45 6.52 8.89 -22.95
C GLN A 45 6.84 9.52 -21.59
N GLN A 46 8.13 9.54 -21.24
CA GLN A 46 8.65 10.29 -20.09
C GLN A 46 9.84 11.13 -20.56
N GLY A 47 9.74 12.45 -20.44
CA GLY A 47 10.78 13.37 -20.90
C GLY A 47 11.03 13.26 -22.41
N ASP A 48 12.30 13.16 -22.80
CA ASP A 48 12.79 13.05 -24.18
C ASP A 48 12.85 11.61 -24.71
N LYS A 49 12.47 10.61 -23.90
CA LYS A 49 12.46 9.20 -24.31
C LYS A 49 11.50 8.98 -25.50
N PRO A 50 11.68 7.92 -26.30
CA PRO A 50 10.74 7.58 -27.36
C PRO A 50 9.33 7.30 -26.82
N TRP A 51 8.32 7.57 -27.64
CA TRP A 51 6.96 7.08 -27.42
C TRP A 51 6.92 5.56 -27.60
N LEU A 52 6.29 4.86 -26.67
CA LEU A 52 6.15 3.41 -26.69
C LEU A 52 4.70 3.03 -26.42
N PHE A 53 4.14 2.16 -27.27
CA PHE A 53 2.84 1.56 -27.02
C PHE A 53 2.86 0.70 -25.75
N LEU A 54 1.84 0.87 -24.91
CA LEU A 54 1.60 0.00 -23.79
C LEU A 54 1.30 -1.41 -24.28
N PHE A 55 1.71 -2.40 -23.50
CA PHE A 55 1.45 -3.80 -23.79
C PHE A 55 0.06 -4.23 -23.30
N ASN A 56 -0.62 -5.02 -24.12
CA ASN A 56 -1.81 -5.76 -23.78
C ASN A 56 -1.46 -7.25 -23.59
N SER A 57 -1.91 -7.84 -22.50
CA SER A 57 -1.75 -9.28 -22.23
C SER A 57 -2.89 -10.12 -22.80
N LEU A 58 -3.84 -9.50 -23.49
CA LEU A 58 -4.85 -10.18 -24.28
C LEU A 58 -4.57 -9.95 -25.77
N THR A 59 -4.87 -10.96 -26.58
CA THR A 59 -4.87 -10.88 -28.03
C THR A 59 -6.28 -11.19 -28.56
N PHE A 60 -6.53 -10.89 -29.83
CA PHE A 60 -7.72 -11.41 -30.49
C PHE A 60 -7.68 -12.94 -30.58
N PRO A 61 -8.83 -13.62 -30.65
CA PRO A 61 -8.89 -15.08 -30.78
C PRO A 61 -8.00 -15.60 -31.92
N GLY A 62 -7.23 -16.66 -31.64
CA GLY A 62 -6.34 -17.28 -32.62
C GLY A 62 -5.01 -16.56 -32.88
N LYS A 63 -4.72 -15.45 -32.19
CA LYS A 63 -3.46 -14.71 -32.35
C LYS A 63 -2.45 -15.02 -31.26
N ALA A 64 -1.23 -15.32 -31.68
CA ALA A 64 -0.08 -15.37 -30.79
C ALA A 64 0.31 -13.96 -30.31
N HIS A 65 0.98 -13.89 -29.16
CA HIS A 65 1.58 -12.66 -28.68
C HIS A 65 2.76 -12.24 -29.57
N THR A 66 2.90 -10.94 -29.81
CA THR A 66 4.07 -10.38 -30.51
C THR A 66 5.35 -10.60 -29.71
N PHE A 67 5.24 -10.59 -28.38
CA PHE A 67 6.32 -10.95 -27.45
C PHE A 67 5.87 -12.10 -26.54
N PRO A 68 6.00 -13.37 -26.98
CA PRO A 68 5.55 -14.54 -26.24
C PRO A 68 6.15 -14.66 -24.83
N GLN A 69 7.42 -14.29 -24.67
CA GLN A 69 8.13 -14.33 -23.39
C GLN A 69 7.54 -13.39 -22.32
N PHE A 70 6.80 -12.37 -22.75
CA PHE A 70 6.14 -11.41 -21.85
C PHE A 70 4.62 -11.61 -21.80
N TYR A 71 4.07 -12.55 -22.56
CA TYR A 71 2.64 -12.68 -22.80
C TYR A 71 2.01 -11.33 -23.15
N ALA A 72 2.60 -10.66 -24.14
CA ALA A 72 2.33 -9.26 -24.45
C ALA A 72 2.31 -8.97 -25.95
N THR A 73 1.41 -8.08 -26.34
CA THR A 73 1.34 -7.48 -27.68
C THR A 73 1.18 -5.96 -27.54
N PRO A 74 1.91 -5.13 -28.31
CA PRO A 74 1.69 -3.68 -28.35
C PRO A 74 0.23 -3.30 -28.61
N SER A 75 -0.29 -2.28 -27.90
CA SER A 75 -1.71 -1.91 -27.95
C SER A 75 -2.20 -1.36 -29.30
N ASP A 76 -1.31 -0.95 -30.19
CA ASP A 76 -1.63 -0.65 -31.59
C ASP A 76 -1.99 -1.91 -32.40
N GLN A 77 -1.42 -3.06 -32.04
CA GLN A 77 -1.72 -4.35 -32.68
C GLN A 77 -2.81 -5.13 -31.95
N ALA A 78 -2.93 -4.96 -30.62
CA ALA A 78 -3.98 -5.54 -29.78
C ALA A 78 -4.60 -4.47 -28.87
N PRO A 79 -5.57 -3.67 -29.38
CA PRO A 79 -6.18 -2.58 -28.63
C PRO A 79 -6.74 -3.01 -27.27
N LEU A 80 -6.62 -2.12 -26.28
CA LEU A 80 -7.13 -2.32 -24.94
C LEU A 80 -8.66 -2.22 -24.97
N GLN A 81 -9.34 -3.35 -24.74
CA GLN A 81 -10.81 -3.44 -24.72
C GLN A 81 -11.41 -3.05 -23.37
N LYS A 82 -10.94 -1.93 -22.80
CA LYS A 82 -11.43 -1.37 -21.54
C LYS A 82 -11.41 0.15 -21.61
N PHE A 83 -12.44 0.78 -21.06
CA PHE A 83 -12.54 2.24 -20.91
C PHE A 83 -11.70 2.79 -19.75
N ARG A 84 -10.80 1.97 -19.18
CA ARG A 84 -9.84 2.39 -18.17
C ARG A 84 -8.58 1.54 -18.25
N TRP A 85 -7.43 2.16 -17.95
CA TRP A 85 -6.14 1.49 -17.88
C TRP A 85 -5.28 2.08 -16.77
N ALA A 86 -4.59 1.23 -16.02
CA ALA A 86 -3.68 1.67 -14.97
C ALA A 86 -2.23 1.34 -15.34
N ASP A 87 -1.41 2.38 -15.50
CA ASP A 87 0.04 2.24 -15.67
C ASP A 87 0.70 2.27 -14.29
N TYR A 88 1.24 1.13 -13.85
CA TYR A 88 1.93 0.98 -12.56
C TYR A 88 3.46 1.08 -12.68
N ALA A 89 3.97 1.46 -13.85
CA ALA A 89 5.39 1.67 -14.11
C ALA A 89 5.72 3.18 -14.14
N VAL A 90 5.25 3.92 -13.13
CA VAL A 90 5.44 5.36 -12.97
C VAL A 90 6.26 5.61 -11.71
N ASN A 91 7.30 6.43 -11.83
CA ASN A 91 8.15 6.84 -10.70
C ASN A 91 7.54 8.04 -9.99
N PRO A 92 7.77 8.24 -8.67
CA PRO A 92 7.26 9.41 -7.96
C PRO A 92 7.79 10.73 -8.52
N GLY A 93 6.95 11.76 -8.54
CA GLY A 93 7.34 13.13 -8.89
C GLY A 93 7.68 13.39 -10.37
N VAL A 94 7.42 12.44 -11.27
CA VAL A 94 7.70 12.60 -12.71
C VAL A 94 6.46 13.02 -13.50
N THR A 95 6.67 13.76 -14.58
CA THR A 95 5.62 14.00 -15.58
C THR A 95 5.61 12.87 -16.60
N MET A 96 4.44 12.26 -16.76
CA MET A 96 4.15 11.25 -17.77
C MET A 96 3.27 11.85 -18.85
N ASN A 97 3.62 11.57 -20.11
CA ASN A 97 2.82 11.94 -21.27
C ASN A 97 2.19 10.66 -21.82
N TYR A 98 0.90 10.71 -22.10
CA TYR A 98 0.15 9.64 -22.73
C TYR A 98 -0.53 10.16 -23.99
N ARG A 99 -0.62 9.30 -25.00
CA ARG A 99 -1.43 9.52 -26.19
C ARG A 99 -2.38 8.35 -26.32
N VAL A 100 -3.69 8.62 -26.31
CA VAL A 100 -4.72 7.59 -26.38
C VAL A 100 -5.42 7.69 -27.72
N HIS A 101 -5.30 6.65 -28.53
CA HIS A 101 -5.91 6.53 -29.85
C HIS A 101 -7.17 5.69 -29.77
N LEU A 102 -8.20 6.07 -30.55
CA LEU A 102 -9.30 5.18 -30.87
C LEU A 102 -8.84 4.16 -31.91
N ALA A 103 -9.03 2.87 -31.67
CA ALA A 103 -8.69 1.82 -32.62
C ALA A 103 -9.94 1.21 -33.26
N TYR A 104 -10.01 1.23 -34.59
CA TYR A 104 -11.06 0.64 -35.42
C TYR A 104 -10.46 -0.38 -36.40
N GLY A 105 -11.17 -0.72 -37.47
CA GLY A 105 -10.73 -1.66 -38.50
C GLY A 105 -11.18 -3.09 -38.20
N SER A 106 -10.28 -4.04 -38.40
CA SER A 106 -10.53 -5.45 -38.09
C SER A 106 -9.49 -5.98 -37.08
N PRO A 107 -9.75 -7.11 -36.40
CA PRO A 107 -8.75 -7.78 -35.58
C PRO A 107 -7.41 -8.05 -36.31
N ASP A 108 -7.45 -8.21 -37.63
CA ASP A 108 -6.28 -8.47 -38.49
C ASP A 108 -5.54 -7.24 -38.97
N ALA A 109 -6.23 -6.11 -39.02
CA ALA A 109 -5.64 -4.83 -39.38
C ALA A 109 -6.30 -3.73 -38.53
N PRO A 110 -5.92 -3.60 -37.24
CA PRO A 110 -6.32 -2.46 -36.44
C PRO A 110 -5.86 -1.15 -37.09
N GLN A 111 -6.71 -0.15 -37.05
CA GLN A 111 -6.44 1.18 -37.61
C GLN A 111 -6.61 2.22 -36.51
N LEU A 112 -5.53 2.96 -36.24
CA LEU A 112 -5.55 4.06 -35.27
C LEU A 112 -6.22 5.28 -35.90
N GLY A 113 -7.24 5.80 -35.22
CA GLY A 113 -7.98 7.00 -35.59
C GLY A 113 -7.56 8.21 -34.76
N GLU A 114 -8.56 9.03 -34.40
CA GLU A 114 -8.35 10.20 -33.53
C GLU A 114 -7.66 9.83 -32.22
N SER A 115 -6.78 10.74 -31.75
CA SER A 115 -6.07 10.59 -30.49
C SER A 115 -6.18 11.84 -29.61
N LEU A 116 -6.10 11.64 -28.29
CA LEU A 116 -5.95 12.71 -27.32
C LEU A 116 -4.65 12.55 -26.53
N ASP A 117 -3.89 13.64 -26.46
CA ASP A 117 -2.65 13.73 -25.69
C ASP A 117 -2.95 14.27 -24.28
N ILE A 118 -2.42 13.62 -23.26
CA ILE A 118 -2.58 14.02 -21.86
C ILE A 118 -1.27 13.92 -21.10
N SER A 119 -0.90 15.01 -20.45
CA SER A 119 0.28 15.08 -19.57
C SER A 119 -0.18 15.15 -18.12
N VAL A 120 0.42 14.35 -17.24
CA VAL A 120 0.11 14.36 -15.81
C VAL A 120 1.37 14.11 -14.99
N THR A 121 1.53 14.84 -13.91
CA THR A 121 2.62 14.63 -12.96
C THR A 121 2.15 13.70 -11.84
N SER A 122 2.94 12.67 -11.54
CA SER A 122 2.76 11.81 -10.36
C SER A 122 3.10 12.56 -9.09
N ASP A 123 2.43 12.20 -8.00
CA ASP A 123 2.79 12.66 -6.67
C ASP A 123 4.22 12.20 -6.31
N ASN A 124 4.99 13.00 -5.57
CA ASN A 124 6.35 12.62 -5.18
C ASN A 124 6.39 11.67 -3.98
N GLY A 125 5.24 11.41 -3.34
CA GLY A 125 5.11 10.56 -2.15
C GLY A 125 5.71 11.19 -0.89
N GLN A 126 5.97 12.51 -0.90
CA GLN A 126 6.61 13.23 0.20
C GLN A 126 5.77 14.46 0.63
N PRO A 127 4.48 14.28 1.01
CA PRO A 127 3.72 15.39 1.57
C PRO A 127 4.40 15.91 2.85
N VAL A 128 4.26 17.22 3.11
CA VAL A 128 4.80 17.84 4.33
C VAL A 128 4.18 17.16 5.55
N ASN A 129 5.03 16.79 6.53
CA ASN A 129 4.65 16.16 7.80
C ASN A 129 3.87 14.84 7.68
N GLN A 130 3.84 14.19 6.51
CA GLN A 130 3.07 12.97 6.31
C GLN A 130 3.80 11.97 5.43
N ARG A 131 3.64 10.68 5.71
CA ARG A 131 4.10 9.60 4.83
C ARG A 131 3.03 8.52 4.76
N VAL A 132 2.58 8.17 3.56
CA VAL A 132 1.61 7.10 3.31
C VAL A 132 2.30 6.02 2.49
N ILE A 133 2.36 4.80 3.01
CA ILE A 133 3.11 3.70 2.39
C ILE A 133 2.24 2.46 2.35
N PHE A 134 2.06 1.93 1.16
CA PHE A 134 1.39 0.66 0.93
C PHE A 134 2.43 -0.43 0.68
N ASN A 135 2.19 -1.61 1.22
CA ASN A 135 2.91 -2.80 0.78
C ASN A 135 2.43 -3.26 -0.61
N ARG A 136 3.18 -4.18 -1.21
CA ARG A 136 2.83 -4.90 -2.44
C ARG A 136 2.16 -6.22 -2.08
N ALA A 137 0.84 -6.23 -1.98
CA ALA A 137 0.03 -7.43 -1.71
C ALA A 137 -0.17 -8.33 -2.95
N VAL A 138 0.92 -8.67 -3.64
CA VAL A 138 0.87 -9.26 -4.99
C VAL A 138 1.81 -10.45 -5.16
N ALA A 139 2.06 -11.20 -4.09
CA ALA A 139 2.89 -12.40 -4.12
C ALA A 139 2.41 -13.45 -5.16
N ALA A 140 1.10 -13.49 -5.43
CA ALA A 140 0.51 -14.37 -6.45
C ALA A 140 0.44 -13.76 -7.87
N SER A 141 1.06 -12.59 -8.10
CA SER A 141 0.99 -11.91 -9.40
C SER A 141 2.05 -12.43 -10.38
N GLN A 142 1.73 -12.36 -11.67
CA GLN A 142 2.72 -12.61 -12.75
C GLN A 142 3.97 -11.72 -12.62
N ALA A 143 3.84 -10.52 -12.06
CA ALA A 143 4.99 -9.64 -11.83
C ALA A 143 5.94 -10.19 -10.76
N PHE A 144 5.40 -10.76 -9.68
CA PHE A 144 6.20 -11.44 -8.66
C PHE A 144 6.86 -12.70 -9.23
N GLN A 145 6.10 -13.52 -9.96
CA GLN A 145 6.60 -14.75 -10.61
C GLN A 145 7.76 -14.47 -11.56
N ARG A 146 7.63 -13.45 -12.42
CA ARG A 146 8.70 -13.03 -13.33
C ARG A 146 9.94 -12.51 -12.60
N LYS A 147 9.76 -11.87 -11.43
CA LYS A 147 10.86 -11.27 -10.67
C LYS A 147 11.58 -12.28 -9.77
N PHE A 148 10.86 -13.28 -9.25
CA PHE A 148 11.36 -14.28 -8.31
C PHE A 148 10.93 -15.71 -8.72
N PRO A 149 11.34 -16.18 -9.91
CA PRO A 149 10.87 -17.46 -10.45
C PRO A 149 11.28 -18.66 -9.59
N GLU A 150 12.47 -18.62 -8.98
CA GLU A 150 12.96 -19.68 -8.09
C GLU A 150 12.08 -19.81 -6.84
N LEU A 151 11.70 -18.69 -6.22
CA LEU A 151 10.83 -18.71 -5.05
C LEU A 151 9.41 -19.13 -5.43
N ASP A 152 8.88 -18.72 -6.58
CA ASP A 152 7.57 -19.17 -7.07
C ASP A 152 7.52 -20.69 -7.26
N ALA A 153 8.61 -21.29 -7.78
CA ALA A 153 8.74 -22.74 -7.87
C ALA A 153 8.76 -23.41 -6.48
N LEU A 154 9.47 -22.83 -5.51
CA LEU A 154 9.50 -23.34 -4.12
C LEU A 154 8.11 -23.28 -3.45
N ILE A 155 7.40 -22.17 -3.59
CA ILE A 155 6.03 -22.01 -3.05
C ILE A 155 5.06 -22.98 -3.74
N SER A 156 5.24 -23.21 -5.04
CA SER A 156 4.41 -24.17 -5.79
C SER A 156 4.62 -25.61 -5.31
N ALA A 157 5.86 -25.98 -4.96
CA ALA A 157 6.20 -27.27 -4.39
C ALA A 157 5.78 -27.42 -2.92
N ASN A 158 5.81 -26.33 -2.14
CA ASN A 158 5.36 -26.28 -0.76
C ASN A 158 4.49 -25.04 -0.49
N ARG A 159 3.16 -25.20 -0.63
CA ARG A 159 2.20 -24.10 -0.41
C ARG A 159 2.15 -23.58 1.02
N ASN A 160 2.70 -24.34 1.97
CA ASN A 160 2.75 -23.98 3.39
C ASN A 160 4.10 -23.38 3.80
N LEU A 161 5.00 -23.08 2.85
CA LEU A 161 6.27 -22.42 3.15
C LEU A 161 6.01 -21.09 3.86
N SER A 162 6.52 -20.96 5.09
CA SER A 162 6.39 -19.72 5.86
C SER A 162 7.09 -18.59 5.12
N ILE A 163 6.50 -17.40 5.16
CA ILE A 163 7.15 -16.24 4.55
C ILE A 163 8.43 -15.84 5.29
N ASP A 164 8.56 -16.20 6.56
CA ASP A 164 9.78 -15.94 7.33
C ASP A 164 10.98 -16.75 6.83
N ASP A 165 10.73 -17.88 6.16
CA ASP A 165 11.75 -18.72 5.53
C ASP A 165 12.10 -18.25 4.10
N TRP A 166 11.44 -17.21 3.58
CA TRP A 166 11.72 -16.70 2.25
C TRP A 166 13.01 -15.88 2.22
N PRO A 167 13.73 -15.87 1.09
CA PRO A 167 14.85 -14.95 0.89
C PRO A 167 14.44 -13.49 1.12
N ASP A 168 15.38 -12.67 1.57
CA ASP A 168 15.14 -11.26 1.91
C ASP A 168 14.59 -10.42 0.75
N ALA A 169 15.12 -10.62 -0.47
CA ALA A 169 14.78 -9.77 -1.61
C ALA A 169 13.28 -9.82 -1.98
N PRO A 170 12.63 -11.00 -2.09
CA PRO A 170 11.17 -11.11 -2.19
C PRO A 170 10.41 -10.43 -1.05
N ARG A 171 10.82 -10.62 0.21
CA ARG A 171 10.16 -10.01 1.37
C ARG A 171 10.23 -8.48 1.34
N ARG A 172 11.41 -7.93 1.07
CA ARG A 172 11.64 -6.47 0.90
C ARG A 172 10.84 -5.90 -0.25
N TRP A 173 10.74 -6.65 -1.35
CA TRP A 173 9.91 -6.24 -2.48
C TRP A 173 8.43 -6.20 -2.10
N LEU A 174 7.94 -7.18 -1.33
CA LEU A 174 6.56 -7.22 -0.86
C LEU A 174 6.26 -6.13 0.16
N GLU A 175 7.06 -5.93 1.20
CA GLU A 175 6.79 -4.89 2.20
C GLU A 175 6.92 -3.47 1.66
N ASN A 176 7.72 -3.26 0.60
CA ASN A 176 7.80 -1.97 -0.12
C ASN A 176 8.14 -0.77 0.78
N GLY A 177 9.03 -0.97 1.75
CA GLY A 177 9.41 0.05 2.73
C GLY A 177 8.38 0.32 3.84
N LEU A 178 7.24 -0.40 3.86
CA LEU A 178 6.24 -0.30 4.92
C LEU A 178 6.84 -0.70 6.28
N LEU A 179 7.51 -1.85 6.34
CA LEU A 179 8.14 -2.35 7.56
C LEU A 179 9.26 -1.42 8.01
N GLY A 180 10.08 -0.97 7.07
CA GLY A 180 11.15 0.00 7.36
C GLY A 180 10.60 1.31 7.95
N ARG A 181 9.46 1.79 7.45
CA ARG A 181 8.80 2.99 8.00
C ARG A 181 8.25 2.76 9.40
N LEU A 182 7.66 1.60 9.65
CA LEU A 182 7.10 1.23 10.94
C LEU A 182 8.21 1.13 11.99
N ILE A 183 9.29 0.39 11.71
CA ILE A 183 10.45 0.29 12.60
C ILE A 183 11.09 1.66 12.80
N GLY A 184 11.31 2.42 11.72
CA GLY A 184 11.88 3.76 11.80
C GLY A 184 11.02 4.74 12.61
N PHE A 185 9.70 4.54 12.72
CA PHE A 185 8.86 5.32 13.61
C PHE A 185 9.10 4.98 15.08
N ILE A 186 9.17 3.68 15.41
CA ILE A 186 9.47 3.19 16.77
C ILE A 186 10.86 3.65 17.22
N ASP A 187 11.84 3.64 16.32
CA ASP A 187 13.22 4.05 16.60
C ASP A 187 13.39 5.54 16.92
N ARG A 188 12.37 6.37 16.69
CA ARG A 188 12.36 7.77 17.15
C ARG A 188 12.30 7.90 18.67
N ALA A 189 11.87 6.87 19.39
CA ALA A 189 11.89 6.85 20.85
C ALA A 189 13.31 6.50 21.33
N LEU A 190 14.14 7.52 21.50
CA LEU A 190 15.59 7.38 21.67
C LEU A 190 16.02 7.03 23.10
N ASP A 191 15.27 7.48 24.10
CA ASP A 191 15.63 7.43 25.52
C ASP A 191 14.42 7.73 26.42
N ALA A 192 14.65 7.95 27.72
CA ALA A 192 13.62 8.26 28.73
C ALA A 192 12.87 9.59 28.53
N THR A 193 13.34 10.47 27.64
CA THR A 193 12.60 11.69 27.23
C THR A 193 11.54 11.41 26.17
N TRP A 194 11.36 10.14 25.78
CA TRP A 194 10.38 9.70 24.80
C TRP A 194 9.42 8.65 25.36
N ALA A 195 8.25 8.58 24.74
CA ALA A 195 7.25 7.58 25.03
C ALA A 195 6.59 7.03 23.76
N LEU A 196 6.22 5.75 23.81
CA LEU A 196 5.43 5.06 22.79
C LEU A 196 4.15 4.51 23.43
N ASP A 197 3.01 4.84 22.83
CA ASP A 197 1.72 4.24 23.13
C ASP A 197 1.24 3.43 21.93
N VAL A 198 1.32 2.10 22.03
CA VAL A 198 1.01 1.16 20.95
C VAL A 198 -0.37 0.56 21.19
N ALA A 199 -1.30 0.76 20.27
CA ALA A 199 -2.63 0.14 20.25
C ALA A 199 -2.73 -0.78 19.04
N ILE A 200 -2.83 -2.09 19.26
CA ILE A 200 -2.67 -3.08 18.20
C ILE A 200 -3.58 -4.30 18.35
N TYR A 201 -4.20 -4.73 17.25
CA TYR A 201 -5.00 -5.95 17.19
C TYR A 201 -4.13 -7.22 17.25
N GLU A 202 -3.27 -7.43 16.26
CA GLU A 202 -2.33 -8.57 16.22
C GLU A 202 -0.88 -8.06 16.30
N TYR A 203 -0.11 -8.61 17.25
CA TYR A 203 1.24 -8.21 17.61
C TYR A 203 2.17 -9.43 17.69
N GLU A 204 2.74 -9.83 16.54
CA GLU A 204 3.42 -11.12 16.42
C GLU A 204 4.73 -11.10 15.62
N LEU A 205 4.90 -10.13 14.72
CA LEU A 205 6.03 -10.13 13.78
C LEU A 205 7.33 -9.81 14.54
N PRO A 206 8.30 -10.75 14.65
CA PRO A 206 9.41 -10.63 15.59
C PRO A 206 10.23 -9.36 15.45
N VAL A 207 10.50 -8.90 14.23
CA VAL A 207 11.28 -7.67 13.99
C VAL A 207 10.58 -6.41 14.52
N ILE A 208 9.24 -6.38 14.57
CA ILE A 208 8.49 -5.26 15.16
C ILE A 208 8.52 -5.38 16.68
N VAL A 209 8.32 -6.59 17.20
CA VAL A 209 8.41 -6.91 18.64
C VAL A 209 9.78 -6.50 19.20
N ASP A 210 10.85 -6.85 18.49
CA ASP A 210 12.22 -6.50 18.85
C ASP A 210 12.47 -4.99 18.80
N ALA A 211 11.90 -4.27 17.83
CA ALA A 211 12.01 -2.81 17.77
C ALA A 211 11.36 -2.11 18.98
N VAL A 212 10.17 -2.55 19.40
CA VAL A 212 9.49 -2.02 20.60
C VAL A 212 10.27 -2.37 21.87
N ASN A 213 10.76 -3.60 21.98
CA ASN A 213 11.60 -4.03 23.10
C ASN A 213 12.92 -3.24 23.16
N ALA A 214 13.52 -2.93 22.01
CA ALA A 214 14.71 -2.09 21.92
C ALA A 214 14.42 -0.65 22.37
N ALA A 215 13.27 -0.07 22.00
CA ALA A 215 12.85 1.24 22.49
C ALA A 215 12.71 1.26 24.03
N PHE A 216 12.08 0.23 24.60
CA PHE A 216 12.00 0.06 26.05
C PHE A 216 13.40 -0.08 26.69
N ALA A 217 14.28 -0.89 26.11
CA ALA A 217 15.65 -1.08 26.60
C ALA A 217 16.51 0.19 26.57
N ARG A 218 16.24 1.12 25.62
CA ARG A 218 16.85 2.45 25.60
C ARG A 218 16.35 3.38 26.71
N GLY A 219 15.30 2.98 27.44
CA GLY A 219 14.69 3.73 28.54
C GLY A 219 13.43 4.50 28.15
N ALA A 220 12.96 4.42 26.90
CA ALA A 220 11.72 5.07 26.50
C ALA A 220 10.51 4.47 27.24
N GLN A 221 9.54 5.31 27.56
CA GLN A 221 8.31 4.85 28.22
C GLN A 221 7.38 4.16 27.22
N VAL A 222 7.34 2.83 27.22
CA VAL A 222 6.48 2.06 26.32
C VAL A 222 5.22 1.58 27.04
N ARG A 223 4.05 1.81 26.46
CA ARG A 223 2.79 1.13 26.84
C ARG A 223 2.21 0.41 25.63
N VAL A 224 1.68 -0.79 25.83
CA VAL A 224 1.02 -1.56 24.78
C VAL A 224 -0.39 -1.96 25.21
N LEU A 225 -1.37 -1.49 24.46
CA LEU A 225 -2.75 -1.93 24.49
C LEU A 225 -2.96 -2.93 23.34
N TYR A 226 -3.35 -4.16 23.67
CA TYR A 226 -3.49 -5.24 22.70
C TYR A 226 -4.90 -5.85 22.73
N HIS A 227 -5.35 -6.46 21.64
CA HIS A 227 -6.62 -7.18 21.66
C HIS A 227 -6.53 -8.41 22.56
N ALA A 228 -7.51 -8.54 23.45
CA ALA A 228 -7.65 -9.68 24.33
C ALA A 228 -9.11 -10.17 24.36
N GLU A 229 -9.31 -11.49 24.28
CA GLU A 229 -10.58 -12.17 24.44
C GLU A 229 -10.33 -13.52 25.15
N PRO A 230 -11.16 -13.93 26.11
CA PRO A 230 -10.99 -15.21 26.79
C PRO A 230 -10.98 -16.41 25.83
N GLY A 231 -9.88 -17.17 25.84
CA GLY A 231 -9.74 -18.38 25.01
C GLY A 231 -9.41 -18.13 23.54
N ASP A 232 -9.12 -16.89 23.15
CA ASP A 232 -8.74 -16.53 21.78
C ASP A 232 -7.22 -16.74 21.53
N ASP A 233 -6.90 -17.26 20.34
CA ASP A 233 -5.53 -17.56 19.93
C ASP A 233 -4.71 -16.28 19.65
N THR A 234 -5.36 -15.19 19.24
CA THR A 234 -4.68 -13.91 19.00
C THR A 234 -4.20 -13.31 20.31
N THR A 235 -5.01 -13.43 21.36
CA THR A 235 -4.68 -13.02 22.73
C THR A 235 -3.42 -13.72 23.22
N GLN A 236 -3.35 -15.04 23.09
CA GLN A 236 -2.17 -15.83 23.50
C GLN A 236 -0.91 -15.40 22.74
N ARG A 237 -1.01 -15.17 21.43
CA ARG A 237 0.12 -14.74 20.59
C ARG A 237 0.58 -13.32 20.91
N ASN A 238 -0.35 -12.40 21.19
CA ASN A 238 -0.04 -11.05 21.68
C ASN A 238 0.71 -11.11 23.01
N GLU A 239 0.22 -11.91 23.97
CA GLU A 239 0.82 -12.03 25.30
C GLU A 239 2.24 -12.62 25.25
N ALA A 240 2.45 -13.66 24.43
CA ALA A 240 3.77 -14.23 24.17
C ALA A 240 4.74 -13.17 23.61
N SER A 241 4.30 -12.37 22.64
CA SER A 241 5.11 -11.31 22.05
C SER A 241 5.38 -10.14 23.01
N LEU A 242 4.61 -10.01 24.08
CA LEU A 242 4.76 -8.98 25.11
C LEU A 242 5.49 -9.47 26.36
N GLU A 243 6.04 -10.68 26.38
CA GLU A 243 6.68 -11.29 27.55
C GLU A 243 7.76 -10.39 28.18
N LYS A 244 8.58 -9.74 27.35
CA LYS A 244 9.70 -8.88 27.80
C LYS A 244 9.27 -7.53 28.40
N LEU A 245 8.03 -7.10 28.18
CA LEU A 245 7.53 -5.86 28.77
C LEU A 245 6.92 -6.13 30.17
N PRO A 246 7.17 -5.25 31.17
CA PRO A 246 6.57 -5.37 32.49
C PRO A 246 5.03 -5.37 32.43
N ALA A 247 4.38 -6.02 33.41
CA ALA A 247 2.91 -6.03 33.49
C ALA A 247 2.29 -4.62 33.56
N ALA A 248 2.96 -3.66 34.19
CA ALA A 248 2.50 -2.27 34.25
C ALA A 248 2.48 -1.56 32.88
N ASN A 249 3.21 -2.09 31.90
CA ASN A 249 3.39 -1.51 30.57
C ASN A 249 2.49 -2.16 29.52
N LYS A 250 1.64 -3.12 29.88
CA LYS A 250 0.75 -3.81 28.94
C LYS A 250 -0.66 -3.98 29.51
N ARG A 251 -1.67 -3.82 28.66
CA ARG A 251 -3.08 -4.06 29.00
C ARG A 251 -3.80 -4.71 27.83
N GLY A 252 -4.45 -5.85 28.08
CA GLY A 252 -5.40 -6.43 27.14
C GLY A 252 -6.67 -5.58 27.12
N ARG A 253 -7.08 -5.10 25.96
CA ARG A 253 -8.41 -4.53 25.72
C ARG A 253 -9.37 -5.71 25.57
N VAL A 254 -10.03 -6.05 26.68
CA VAL A 254 -10.96 -7.18 26.79
C VAL A 254 -12.33 -6.72 26.34
N THR A 255 -12.78 -7.23 25.19
CA THR A 255 -13.96 -6.76 24.48
C THR A 255 -14.82 -7.95 24.01
N HIS A 256 -16.15 -7.78 23.94
CA HIS A 256 -17.07 -8.74 23.32
C HIS A 256 -17.02 -8.69 21.78
N ASN A 257 -16.55 -7.57 21.22
CA ASN A 257 -16.26 -7.39 19.78
C ASN A 257 -14.76 -7.24 19.57
N ILE A 258 -14.25 -7.33 18.34
CA ILE A 258 -12.80 -7.20 18.10
C ILE A 258 -12.26 -5.79 18.43
N PHE A 259 -11.12 -5.72 19.11
CA PHE A 259 -10.34 -4.48 19.28
C PHE A 259 -9.43 -4.28 18.06
N HIS A 260 -9.95 -3.65 17.01
CA HIS A 260 -9.32 -3.66 15.68
C HIS A 260 -8.42 -2.44 15.39
N ASP A 261 -7.82 -1.80 16.40
CA ASP A 261 -6.90 -0.68 16.19
C ASP A 261 -5.51 -1.12 15.75
N LYS A 262 -4.82 -0.24 15.02
CA LYS A 262 -3.39 -0.36 14.65
C LYS A 262 -2.77 1.04 14.62
N PHE A 263 -2.31 1.53 15.76
CA PHE A 263 -1.60 2.81 15.84
C PHE A 263 -0.51 2.83 16.91
N ILE A 264 0.45 3.75 16.73
CA ILE A 264 1.50 4.07 17.69
C ILE A 264 1.54 5.59 17.83
N VAL A 265 1.37 6.11 19.04
CA VAL A 265 1.64 7.52 19.34
C VAL A 265 3.05 7.66 19.88
N LEU A 266 3.82 8.57 19.28
CA LEU A 266 5.13 9.00 19.78
C LEU A 266 4.96 10.34 20.51
N SER A 267 5.43 10.40 21.74
CA SER A 267 5.38 11.61 22.57
C SER A 267 6.75 11.94 23.15
N ARG A 268 7.01 13.23 23.35
CA ARG A 268 8.04 13.69 24.29
C ARG A 268 7.53 13.56 25.72
N VAL A 269 8.43 13.31 26.64
CA VAL A 269 8.18 13.29 28.08
C VAL A 269 8.88 14.50 28.68
N ASP A 270 8.12 15.37 29.35
CA ASP A 270 8.69 16.51 30.05
C ASP A 270 9.23 16.13 31.44
N GLY A 271 9.87 17.08 32.13
CA GLY A 271 10.44 16.86 33.46
C GLY A 271 9.43 16.50 34.55
N ALA A 272 8.13 16.70 34.32
CA ALA A 272 7.05 16.28 35.22
C ALA A 272 6.50 14.89 34.86
N GLY A 273 7.01 14.26 33.79
CA GLY A 273 6.54 12.97 33.29
C GLY A 273 5.32 13.07 32.37
N SER A 274 4.89 14.27 31.99
CA SER A 274 3.76 14.46 31.09
C SER A 274 4.16 14.17 29.64
N ARG A 275 3.26 13.52 28.91
CA ARG A 275 3.45 13.12 27.52
C ARG A 275 2.91 14.21 26.58
N GLN A 276 3.76 14.70 25.69
CA GLN A 276 3.46 15.67 24.65
C GLN A 276 3.51 14.98 23.27
N PRO A 277 2.35 14.64 22.67
CA PRO A 277 2.31 13.96 21.37
C PRO A 277 2.96 14.77 20.26
N GLU A 278 3.89 14.15 19.54
CA GLU A 278 4.55 14.75 18.38
C GLU A 278 4.09 14.14 17.06
N ALA A 279 3.88 12.82 17.06
CA ALA A 279 3.55 12.09 15.85
C ALA A 279 2.71 10.85 16.14
N VAL A 280 2.00 10.39 15.12
CA VAL A 280 1.26 9.12 15.15
C VAL A 280 1.57 8.32 13.89
N LEU A 281 1.78 7.02 14.08
CA LEU A 281 1.71 6.02 13.04
C LEU A 281 0.36 5.34 13.16
N CYS A 282 -0.41 5.25 12.08
CA CYS A 282 -1.67 4.52 12.03
C CYS A 282 -1.85 3.81 10.68
N GLY A 283 -2.92 3.03 10.52
CA GLY A 283 -3.27 2.43 9.24
C GLY A 283 -4.02 1.12 9.41
N SER A 284 -3.96 0.28 8.38
CA SER A 284 -4.63 -1.02 8.39
C SER A 284 -3.70 -2.17 8.78
N THR A 285 -2.40 -1.91 8.93
CA THR A 285 -1.39 -2.96 9.05
C THR A 285 -1.33 -3.55 10.46
N ASN A 286 -1.80 -4.79 10.60
CA ASN A 286 -1.47 -5.64 11.75
C ASN A 286 0.04 -5.92 11.80
N PHE A 287 0.60 -6.12 13.00
CA PHE A 287 2.03 -6.38 13.16
C PHE A 287 2.29 -7.88 13.02
N THR A 288 1.92 -8.44 11.86
CA THR A 288 2.05 -9.85 11.51
C THR A 288 2.71 -9.99 10.14
N ALA A 289 3.24 -11.18 9.84
CA ALA A 289 3.82 -11.44 8.53
C ALA A 289 2.78 -11.32 7.40
N ASN A 290 1.53 -11.71 7.66
CA ASN A 290 0.42 -11.52 6.73
C ASN A 290 0.13 -10.03 6.50
N GLY A 291 0.07 -9.24 7.59
CA GLY A 291 -0.18 -7.80 7.54
C GLY A 291 0.86 -7.05 6.74
N VAL A 292 2.14 -7.36 6.94
CA VAL A 292 3.27 -6.65 6.32
C VAL A 292 3.55 -7.11 4.89
N TYR A 293 3.44 -8.41 4.59
CA TYR A 293 3.93 -8.95 3.30
C TYR A 293 2.85 -9.47 2.35
N ARG A 294 1.64 -9.81 2.82
CA ARG A 294 0.66 -10.54 2.00
C ARG A 294 -0.62 -9.76 1.72
N GLN A 295 -1.24 -9.19 2.75
CA GLN A 295 -2.49 -8.44 2.65
C GLN A 295 -2.24 -7.01 2.16
N ALA A 296 -3.18 -6.43 1.42
CA ALA A 296 -3.08 -5.04 0.98
C ALA A 296 -3.27 -4.10 2.16
N ASN A 297 -2.18 -3.51 2.63
CA ASN A 297 -2.15 -2.73 3.85
C ASN A 297 -1.39 -1.42 3.68
N VAL A 298 -1.69 -0.49 4.59
CA VAL A 298 -1.09 0.84 4.63
C VAL A 298 -0.55 1.15 6.02
N VAL A 299 0.57 1.88 6.03
CA VAL A 299 1.06 2.66 7.16
C VAL A 299 1.02 4.13 6.79
N HIS A 300 0.44 4.95 7.66
CA HIS A 300 0.38 6.40 7.57
C HIS A 300 1.06 6.99 8.79
N VAL A 301 2.17 7.70 8.57
CA VAL A 301 2.83 8.51 9.59
C VAL A 301 2.40 9.96 9.43
N LEU A 302 1.99 10.58 10.53
CA LEU A 302 1.63 11.99 10.65
C LEU A 302 2.47 12.64 11.74
N ASP A 303 3.34 13.58 11.36
CA ASP A 303 4.09 14.45 12.26
C ASP A 303 3.25 15.70 12.57
N GLU A 304 2.10 15.50 13.21
CA GLU A 304 1.11 16.54 13.50
C GLU A 304 0.62 16.41 14.96
N PRO A 305 1.03 17.32 15.87
CA PRO A 305 0.69 17.22 17.30
C PRO A 305 -0.81 17.14 17.56
N ARG A 306 -1.64 17.90 16.82
CA ARG A 306 -3.09 17.92 17.06
C ARG A 306 -3.75 16.57 16.79
N VAL A 307 -3.35 15.91 15.69
CA VAL A 307 -3.88 14.60 15.31
C VAL A 307 -3.35 13.53 16.28
N SER A 308 -2.05 13.61 16.60
CA SER A 308 -1.39 12.69 17.53
C SER A 308 -2.01 12.75 18.93
N ASP A 309 -2.43 13.93 19.38
CA ASP A 309 -3.13 14.09 20.66
C ASP A 309 -4.53 13.47 20.65
N SER A 310 -5.26 13.51 19.53
CA SER A 310 -6.54 12.80 19.43
C SER A 310 -6.37 11.28 19.58
N TYR A 311 -5.33 10.69 18.97
CA TYR A 311 -5.01 9.28 19.18
C TYR A 311 -4.55 8.99 20.62
N ARG A 312 -3.76 9.88 21.22
CA ARG A 312 -3.37 9.74 22.64
C ARG A 312 -4.60 9.75 23.54
N GLN A 313 -5.57 10.65 23.32
CA GLN A 313 -6.79 10.71 24.11
C GLN A 313 -7.60 9.40 24.03
N VAL A 314 -7.74 8.82 22.83
CA VAL A 314 -8.36 7.50 22.65
C VAL A 314 -7.58 6.42 23.42
N PHE A 315 -6.25 6.42 23.28
CA PHE A 315 -5.41 5.48 24.02
C PHE A 315 -5.60 5.59 25.53
N GLU A 316 -5.60 6.80 26.10
CA GLU A 316 -5.77 6.99 27.55
C GLU A 316 -7.16 6.55 28.04
N GLN A 317 -8.21 6.81 27.26
CA GLN A 317 -9.57 6.36 27.59
C GLN A 317 -9.62 4.83 27.71
N ILE A 318 -9.09 4.13 26.70
CA ILE A 318 -9.08 2.66 26.70
C ILE A 318 -8.10 2.12 27.73
N TRP A 319 -6.95 2.78 27.91
CA TRP A 319 -5.96 2.39 28.91
C TRP A 319 -6.59 2.44 30.31
N ALA A 320 -7.27 3.52 30.67
CA ALA A 320 -7.92 3.70 31.96
C ALA A 320 -9.05 2.69 32.21
N ALA A 321 -9.82 2.35 31.17
CA ALA A 321 -10.92 1.40 31.23
C ALA A 321 -10.82 0.38 30.08
N PRO A 322 -9.98 -0.66 30.22
CA PRO A 322 -9.71 -1.62 29.14
C PRO A 322 -10.77 -2.72 29.03
N GLN A 323 -11.78 -2.71 29.90
CA GLN A 323 -12.93 -3.60 29.85
C GLN A 323 -14.04 -2.96 29.03
N ASP A 324 -14.96 -3.77 28.51
CA ASP A 324 -16.13 -3.21 27.83
C ASP A 324 -16.93 -2.34 28.79
N VAL A 325 -17.34 -1.19 28.27
CA VAL A 325 -18.48 -0.47 28.82
C VAL A 325 -19.71 -1.16 28.25
N ASP A 326 -20.61 -1.60 29.13
CA ASP A 326 -21.90 -2.15 28.69
C ASP A 326 -22.53 -1.17 27.70
N ALA A 327 -23.01 -1.68 26.56
CA ALA A 327 -23.74 -0.85 25.61
C ALA A 327 -24.99 -0.32 26.34
N THR A 328 -24.98 0.99 26.65
CA THR A 328 -26.10 1.69 27.28
C THR A 328 -27.35 1.67 26.43
#